data_AF-A0A4R3N0M2-F1
#
_entry.id   AF-A0A4R3N0M2-F1
#
_cell.length_a   1.000
_cell.length_b   1.000
_cell.length_c   1.000
_cell.angle_alpha   90.00
_cell.angle_beta   90.00
_cell.angle_gamma   90.00
#
_symmetry.space_group_name_H-M   'P 1'
#
loop_
_entity.id
_entity.type
_entity.pdbx_description
1 polymer ?
#
loop_
_entity_poly.entity_id
_entity_poly.type
_entity_poly.pdbx_seq_one_letter_code
_entity_poly.pdbx_strand_id
1 'polypeptide(L)'
;MTPDKRADYWRANLRLLAILLTVWFIVSYGFGILLVEPLNAVSLGGYPLGFWFAQQGSLYIFVALIFIYAAMMNRLDEEFDVGEDGGSGLASSSHPMTAGTPPAHDASDHPTDPRAEYWKANLRLLAILLTIWFIVSYGFGIILVEPLNAISLGGYPLGFWFAQQGSLYLFVALIFIYAAMMNRLDQKFDVSED
;
A
#
# COMPACT_ATOMS: atom_id res chain seq x y z
N MET A 1 7.33 -8.48 29.69
CA MET A 1 6.00 -9.16 29.74
C MET A 1 6.04 -10.61 30.23
N THR A 2 5.13 -11.00 31.13
CA THR A 2 4.91 -12.40 31.54
C THR A 2 4.29 -13.22 30.37
N PRO A 3 4.53 -14.55 30.29
CA PRO A 3 3.95 -15.40 29.24
C PRO A 3 2.42 -15.28 29.10
N ASP A 4 1.72 -15.10 30.22
CA ASP A 4 0.26 -14.95 30.25
C ASP A 4 -0.20 -13.63 29.60
N LYS A 5 0.51 -12.53 29.85
CA LYS A 5 0.21 -11.22 29.21
C LYS A 5 0.36 -11.26 27.68
N ARG A 6 1.33 -12.00 27.15
CA ARG A 6 1.53 -12.14 25.69
C ARG A 6 0.41 -12.96 25.03
N ALA A 7 -0.06 -14.01 25.70
CA ALA A 7 -1.16 -14.83 25.19
C ALA A 7 -2.47 -14.05 25.16
N ASP A 8 -2.73 -13.23 26.18
CA ASP A 8 -3.94 -12.41 26.26
C ASP A 8 -3.91 -11.24 25.25
N TYR A 9 -2.75 -10.59 25.07
CA TYR A 9 -2.53 -9.61 24.00
C TYR A 9 -2.80 -10.20 22.61
N TRP A 10 -2.23 -11.37 22.32
CA TRP A 10 -2.44 -12.07 21.05
C TRP A 10 -3.92 -12.38 20.80
N ARG A 11 -4.63 -12.88 21.82
CA ARG A 11 -6.07 -13.14 21.74
C ARG A 11 -6.88 -11.87 21.52
N ALA A 12 -6.51 -10.76 22.16
CA ALA A 12 -7.18 -9.48 21.99
C ALA A 12 -6.96 -8.91 20.58
N ASN A 13 -5.74 -8.99 20.05
CA ASN A 13 -5.44 -8.61 18.67
C ASN A 13 -6.24 -9.46 17.66
N LEU A 14 -6.23 -10.80 17.82
CA LEU A 14 -7.04 -11.68 16.98
C LEU A 14 -8.54 -11.38 17.10
N ARG A 15 -9.04 -11.01 18.29
CA ARG A 15 -10.43 -10.59 18.49
C ARG A 15 -10.74 -9.30 17.74
N LEU A 16 -9.85 -8.30 17.78
CA LEU A 16 -10.00 -7.07 16.99
C LEU A 16 -10.07 -7.40 15.50
N LEU A 17 -9.12 -8.17 14.99
CA LEU A 17 -9.11 -8.59 13.59
C LEU A 17 -10.39 -9.33 13.21
N ALA A 18 -10.86 -10.25 14.05
CA ALA A 18 -12.10 -10.99 13.82
C ALA A 18 -13.34 -10.08 13.79
N ILE A 19 -13.43 -9.09 14.70
CA ILE A 19 -14.53 -8.11 14.71
C ILE A 19 -14.49 -7.27 13.44
N LEU A 20 -13.33 -6.74 13.07
CA LEU A 20 -13.18 -5.89 11.89
C LEU A 20 -13.50 -6.66 10.60
N LEU A 21 -13.03 -7.89 10.46
CA LEU A 21 -13.36 -8.76 9.33
C LEU A 21 -14.85 -9.11 9.29
N THR A 22 -15.49 -9.30 10.44
CA THR A 22 -16.94 -9.55 10.51
C THR A 22 -17.73 -8.33 10.05
N VAL A 23 -17.37 -7.13 10.54
CA VAL A 23 -17.99 -5.87 10.11
C VAL A 23 -17.76 -5.67 8.61
N TRP A 24 -16.53 -5.86 8.14
CA TRP A 24 -16.21 -5.75 6.73
C TRP A 24 -17.01 -6.73 5.86
N PHE A 25 -17.16 -7.99 6.30
CA PHE A 25 -17.95 -9.00 5.60
C PHE A 25 -19.43 -8.61 5.54
N ILE A 26 -20.03 -8.22 6.66
CA ILE A 26 -21.43 -7.79 6.71
C ILE A 26 -21.66 -6.59 5.80
N VAL A 27 -20.78 -5.60 5.83
CA VAL A 27 -20.92 -4.41 5.00
C VAL A 27 -20.74 -4.74 3.52
N SER A 28 -19.67 -5.47 3.18
CA SER A 28 -19.33 -5.78 1.79
C SER A 28 -20.30 -6.77 1.15
N TYR A 29 -20.64 -7.86 1.85
CA TYR A 29 -21.53 -8.90 1.33
C TYR A 29 -23.01 -8.55 1.55
N GLY A 30 -23.36 -8.03 2.72
CA GLY A 30 -24.73 -7.66 3.07
C GLY A 30 -25.27 -6.53 2.20
N PHE A 31 -24.54 -5.42 2.08
CA PHE A 31 -24.99 -4.29 1.26
C PHE A 31 -24.62 -4.44 -0.23
N GLY A 32 -23.52 -5.12 -0.54
CA GLY A 32 -23.09 -5.31 -1.93
C GLY A 32 -23.89 -6.37 -2.70
N ILE A 33 -24.46 -7.38 -2.02
CA ILE A 33 -25.14 -8.50 -2.69
C ILE A 33 -26.55 -8.73 -2.13
N LEU A 34 -26.70 -8.91 -0.82
CA LEU A 34 -28.00 -9.31 -0.23
C LEU A 34 -29.05 -8.21 -0.28
N LEU A 35 -28.67 -6.97 0.00
CA LEU A 35 -29.54 -5.81 0.01
C LEU A 35 -29.44 -4.99 -1.29
N VAL A 36 -28.84 -5.56 -2.34
CA VAL A 36 -28.59 -4.83 -3.58
C VAL A 36 -29.89 -4.36 -4.23
N GLU A 37 -30.95 -5.18 -4.21
CA GLU A 37 -32.25 -4.85 -4.80
C GLU A 37 -32.93 -3.64 -4.13
N PRO A 38 -33.13 -3.62 -2.79
CA PRO A 38 -33.69 -2.45 -2.13
C PRO A 38 -32.75 -1.22 -2.19
N LEU A 39 -31.44 -1.42 -2.15
CA LEU A 39 -30.47 -0.31 -2.27
C LEU A 39 -30.50 0.30 -3.68
N ASN A 40 -30.71 -0.50 -4.72
CA ASN A 40 -30.80 -0.03 -6.10
C ASN A 40 -32.04 0.82 -6.39
N ALA A 41 -33.03 0.86 -5.47
CA ALA A 41 -34.13 1.82 -5.54
C ALA A 41 -33.65 3.27 -5.31
N VAL A 42 -32.49 3.44 -4.67
CA VAL A 42 -31.83 4.73 -4.47
C VAL A 42 -30.65 4.84 -5.42
N SER A 43 -30.61 5.93 -6.18
CA SER A 43 -29.52 6.21 -7.12
C SER A 43 -28.64 7.34 -6.61
N LEU A 44 -27.33 7.13 -6.56
CA LEU A 44 -26.35 8.15 -6.25
C LEU A 44 -25.75 8.66 -7.57
N GLY A 45 -26.10 9.89 -7.97
CA GLY A 45 -25.52 10.52 -9.17
C GLY A 45 -25.78 9.78 -10.48
N GLY A 46 -26.92 9.08 -10.59
CA GLY A 46 -27.30 8.32 -11.78
C GLY A 46 -26.94 6.83 -11.75
N TYR A 47 -26.23 6.36 -10.71
CA TYR A 47 -25.91 4.94 -10.53
C TYR A 47 -26.62 4.33 -9.33
N PRO A 48 -27.09 3.06 -9.41
CA PRO A 48 -27.73 2.38 -8.29
C PRO A 48 -26.80 2.27 -7.08
N LEU A 49 -27.30 2.56 -5.88
CA LEU A 49 -26.49 2.57 -4.66
C LEU A 49 -25.93 1.19 -4.30
N GLY A 50 -26.69 0.13 -4.52
CA GLY A 50 -26.23 -1.23 -4.28
C GLY A 50 -25.02 -1.59 -5.16
N PHE A 51 -25.07 -1.17 -6.44
CA PHE A 51 -23.94 -1.32 -7.35
C PHE A 51 -22.70 -0.52 -6.90
N TRP A 52 -22.88 0.72 -6.44
CA TRP A 52 -21.78 1.51 -5.89
C TRP A 52 -21.14 0.84 -4.67
N PHE A 53 -21.95 0.28 -3.77
CA PHE A 53 -21.47 -0.45 -2.59
C PHE A 53 -20.67 -1.70 -2.95
N ALA A 54 -21.16 -2.45 -3.95
CA ALA A 54 -20.51 -3.65 -4.44
C ALA A 54 -19.11 -3.37 -5.04
N GLN A 55 -18.91 -2.21 -5.65
CA GLN A 55 -17.65 -1.89 -6.36
C GLN A 55 -16.68 -1.00 -5.57
N GLN A 56 -17.16 0.10 -4.99
CA GLN A 56 -16.32 1.13 -4.38
C GLN A 56 -16.58 1.28 -2.88
N GLY A 57 -17.83 1.08 -2.44
CA GLY A 57 -18.20 1.22 -1.04
C GLY A 57 -17.43 0.30 -0.10
N SER A 58 -17.23 -0.97 -0.47
CA SER A 58 -16.47 -1.93 0.34
C SER A 58 -15.01 -1.50 0.54
N LEU A 59 -14.39 -0.87 -0.47
CA LEU A 59 -13.02 -0.34 -0.37
C LEU A 59 -12.93 0.85 0.59
N TYR A 60 -13.87 1.80 0.52
CA TYR A 60 -13.88 2.94 1.45
C TYR A 60 -14.12 2.49 2.89
N ILE A 61 -15.03 1.55 3.10
CA ILE A 61 -15.29 0.96 4.41
C ILE A 61 -14.05 0.22 4.91
N PHE A 62 -13.38 -0.54 4.04
CA PHE A 62 -12.13 -1.21 4.38
C PHE A 62 -11.05 -0.22 4.85
N VAL A 63 -10.85 0.89 4.14
CA VAL A 63 -9.90 1.94 4.55
C VAL A 63 -10.31 2.57 5.89
N ALA A 64 -11.60 2.87 6.10
CA ALA A 64 -12.09 3.38 7.38
C ALA A 64 -11.84 2.38 8.53
N LEU A 65 -12.02 1.08 8.28
CA LEU A 65 -11.71 0.03 9.25
C LEU A 65 -10.21 -0.07 9.55
N ILE A 66 -9.31 0.20 8.59
CA ILE A 66 -7.87 0.29 8.86
C ILE A 66 -7.56 1.44 9.83
N PHE A 67 -8.19 2.61 9.66
CA PHE A 67 -8.01 3.71 10.62
C PHE A 67 -8.57 3.38 12.00
N ILE A 68 -9.74 2.76 12.07
CA ILE A 68 -10.33 2.29 13.33
C ILE A 68 -9.41 1.26 13.98
N TYR A 69 -8.89 0.30 13.22
CA TYR A 69 -7.91 -0.68 13.68
C TYR A 69 -6.70 0.01 14.30
N ALA A 70 -6.07 0.94 13.59
CA ALA A 70 -4.89 1.66 14.08
C ALA A 70 -5.19 2.40 15.39
N ALA A 71 -6.34 3.09 15.47
CA ALA A 71 -6.76 3.77 16.69
C ALA A 71 -7.03 2.81 17.85
N MET A 72 -7.66 1.66 17.59
CA MET A 72 -7.92 0.63 18.60
C MET A 72 -6.65 -0.09 19.03
N MET A 73 -5.70 -0.28 18.12
CA MET A 73 -4.40 -0.89 18.40
C MET A 73 -3.59 -0.03 19.36
N ASN A 74 -3.59 1.29 19.17
CA ASN A 74 -2.95 2.21 20.10
C ASN A 74 -3.51 2.10 21.52
N ARG A 75 -4.84 1.88 21.66
CA ARG A 75 -5.46 1.66 22.98
C ARG A 75 -5.11 0.31 23.56
N LEU A 76 -4.98 -0.71 22.73
CA LEU A 76 -4.57 -2.05 23.15
C LEU A 76 -3.11 -2.05 23.61
N ASP A 77 -2.22 -1.36 22.90
CA ASP A 77 -0.81 -1.25 23.30
C ASP A 77 -0.65 -0.46 24.62
N GLU A 78 -1.49 0.56 24.85
CA GLU A 78 -1.56 1.33 26.11
C GLU A 78 -2.08 0.46 27.28
N GLU A 79 -3.10 -0.38 27.07
CA GLU A 79 -3.68 -1.24 28.10
C GLU A 79 -2.74 -2.38 28.53
N PHE A 80 -1.94 -2.90 27.59
CA PHE A 80 -1.04 -4.03 27.85
C PHE A 80 0.40 -3.61 28.22
N ASP A 81 0.67 -2.31 28.34
CA ASP A 81 1.96 -1.71 28.70
C ASP A 81 3.12 -2.35 27.92
N VAL A 82 2.99 -2.31 26.60
CA VAL A 82 4.06 -2.73 25.67
C VAL A 82 5.12 -1.63 25.60
N GLY A 83 5.70 -1.27 26.76
CA GLY A 83 7.02 -0.68 26.79
C GLY A 83 8.04 -1.70 26.29
N GLU A 84 9.02 -1.24 25.52
CA GLU A 84 10.07 -2.09 24.95
C GLU A 84 10.96 -2.73 26.03
N ASP A 85 10.51 -3.80 26.67
CA ASP A 85 11.31 -4.61 27.60
C ASP A 85 12.20 -5.63 26.85
N GLY A 86 12.78 -5.26 25.70
CA GLY A 86 13.28 -6.24 24.74
C GLY A 86 14.55 -5.92 23.96
N GLY A 87 15.31 -4.86 24.28
CA GLY A 87 16.35 -4.41 23.35
C GLY A 87 17.50 -3.54 23.85
N SER A 88 18.04 -3.71 25.06
CA SER A 88 19.44 -3.30 25.32
C SER A 88 20.06 -4.04 26.53
N GLY A 89 20.08 -5.37 26.46
CA GLY A 89 20.75 -6.22 27.46
C GLY A 89 22.15 -6.69 27.08
N LEU A 90 22.71 -6.30 25.91
CA LEU A 90 24.01 -6.79 25.44
C LEU A 90 24.72 -5.74 24.55
N ALA A 91 25.39 -4.77 25.18
CA ALA A 91 26.60 -4.13 24.65
C ALA A 91 27.24 -3.19 25.71
N SER A 92 27.46 -3.72 26.92
CA SER A 92 28.53 -3.19 27.77
C SER A 92 29.83 -3.88 27.35
N SER A 93 30.48 -3.38 26.29
CA SER A 93 31.91 -3.52 26.12
C SER A 93 32.49 -2.13 25.93
N SER A 94 33.03 -1.62 27.03
CA SER A 94 33.86 -0.43 27.12
C SER A 94 34.96 -0.42 26.06
N HIS A 95 34.96 0.60 25.19
CA HIS A 95 36.17 1.14 24.57
C HIS A 95 36.24 2.64 24.91
N PRO A 96 37.35 3.14 25.46
CA PRO A 96 37.51 4.55 25.76
C PRO A 96 37.64 5.35 24.46
N MET A 97 36.88 6.45 24.36
CA MET A 97 37.08 7.48 23.34
C MET A 97 38.47 8.10 23.51
N THR A 98 39.44 7.69 22.69
CA THR A 98 40.63 8.49 22.42
C THR A 98 40.25 9.60 21.45
N ALA A 99 40.48 10.84 21.85
CA ALA A 99 40.33 12.02 21.02
C ALA A 99 41.18 11.90 19.74
N GLY A 100 40.50 11.78 18.61
CA GLY A 100 41.06 11.91 17.27
C GLY A 100 40.23 12.94 16.51
N THR A 101 40.85 14.09 16.24
CA THR A 101 40.39 15.18 15.39
C THR A 101 39.65 14.68 14.13
N PRO A 102 38.52 15.29 13.71
CA PRO A 102 37.96 15.05 12.39
C PRO A 102 38.89 15.69 11.34
N PRO A 103 39.50 14.96 10.39
CA PRO A 103 40.04 15.61 9.23
C PRO A 103 38.87 16.02 8.33
N ALA A 104 38.76 17.32 8.10
CA ALA A 104 38.04 17.83 6.96
C ALA A 104 38.66 17.27 5.67
N HIS A 105 37.80 16.97 4.69
CA HIS A 105 38.11 16.71 3.29
C HIS A 105 38.51 15.27 2.92
N ASP A 106 37.51 14.45 2.58
CA ASP A 106 37.60 13.63 1.37
C ASP A 106 36.36 13.84 0.50
N ALA A 107 36.53 14.72 -0.49
CA ALA A 107 35.86 14.54 -1.75
C ALA A 107 36.36 13.19 -2.32
N SER A 108 35.75 12.10 -1.90
CA SER A 108 35.96 10.79 -2.51
C SER A 108 35.29 10.83 -3.88
N ASP A 109 36.10 11.16 -4.88
CA ASP A 109 35.94 10.64 -6.24
C ASP A 109 35.81 9.11 -6.13
N HIS A 110 34.57 8.64 -5.93
CA HIS A 110 34.29 7.23 -5.74
C HIS A 110 34.37 6.52 -7.11
N PRO A 111 35.24 5.51 -7.28
CA PRO A 111 35.06 4.59 -8.39
C PRO A 111 33.67 3.95 -8.27
N THR A 112 32.92 3.92 -9.37
CA THR A 112 31.53 3.46 -9.51
C THR A 112 31.13 2.39 -8.48
N ASP A 113 30.46 2.80 -7.39
CA ASP A 113 29.91 1.88 -6.39
C ASP A 113 28.77 1.06 -7.03
N PRO A 114 28.90 -0.27 -7.19
CA PRO A 114 27.88 -1.11 -7.81
C PRO A 114 26.50 -0.98 -7.15
N ARG A 115 26.46 -0.68 -5.84
CA ARG A 115 25.21 -0.46 -5.09
C ARG A 115 24.53 0.86 -5.47
N ALA A 116 25.31 1.91 -5.70
CA ALA A 116 24.79 3.20 -6.12
C ALA A 116 24.23 3.15 -7.55
N GLU A 117 24.86 2.38 -8.45
CA GLU A 117 24.36 2.15 -9.80
C GLU A 117 23.06 1.34 -9.82
N TYR A 118 22.99 0.27 -9.01
CA TYR A 118 21.78 -0.52 -8.80
C TYR A 118 20.62 0.34 -8.28
N TRP A 119 20.86 1.14 -7.23
CA TRP A 119 19.86 2.05 -6.66
C TRP A 119 19.35 3.06 -7.69
N LYS A 120 20.27 3.68 -8.44
CA LYS A 120 19.93 4.62 -9.51
C LYS A 120 19.13 3.95 -10.63
N ALA A 121 19.45 2.70 -10.98
CA ALA A 121 18.71 1.95 -11.99
C ALA A 121 17.30 1.56 -11.51
N ASN A 122 17.15 1.16 -10.25
CA ASN A 122 15.84 0.91 -9.63
C ASN A 122 14.98 2.18 -9.59
N LEU A 123 15.54 3.31 -9.13
CA LEU A 123 14.86 4.60 -9.14
C LEU A 123 14.48 5.04 -10.55
N ARG A 124 15.34 4.83 -11.55
CA ARG A 124 15.02 5.12 -12.96
C ARG A 124 13.86 4.27 -13.45
N LEU A 125 13.83 3.00 -13.09
CA LEU A 125 12.77 2.08 -13.46
C LEU A 125 11.44 2.50 -12.81
N LEU A 126 11.45 2.81 -11.51
CA LEU A 126 10.30 3.37 -10.80
C LEU A 126 9.81 4.67 -11.45
N ALA A 127 10.72 5.58 -11.79
CA ALA A 127 10.38 6.85 -12.43
C ALA A 127 9.73 6.65 -13.81
N ILE A 128 10.24 5.71 -14.62
CA ILE A 128 9.65 5.37 -15.93
C ILE A 128 8.25 4.80 -15.75
N LEU A 129 8.07 3.84 -14.84
CA LEU A 129 6.77 3.22 -14.60
C LEU A 129 5.74 4.22 -14.06
N LEU A 130 6.14 5.09 -13.13
CA LEU A 130 5.27 6.16 -12.62
C LEU A 130 4.92 7.18 -13.70
N THR A 131 5.86 7.49 -14.61
CA THR A 131 5.60 8.40 -15.73
C THR A 131 4.59 7.78 -16.71
N ILE A 132 4.76 6.50 -17.07
CA ILE A 132 3.80 5.78 -17.90
C ILE A 132 2.44 5.74 -17.22
N TRP A 133 2.41 5.38 -15.94
CA TRP A 133 1.18 5.36 -15.14
C TRP A 133 0.48 6.72 -15.13
N PHE A 134 1.22 7.81 -14.91
CA PHE A 134 0.68 9.16 -14.88
C PHE A 134 0.11 9.56 -16.25
N ILE A 135 0.86 9.36 -17.34
CA ILE A 135 0.41 9.70 -18.69
C ILE A 135 -0.87 8.93 -19.04
N VAL A 136 -0.92 7.64 -18.76
CA VAL A 136 -2.09 6.84 -19.11
C VAL A 136 -3.27 7.17 -18.19
N SER A 137 -3.06 7.24 -16.88
CA SER A 137 -4.14 7.49 -15.92
C SER A 137 -4.72 8.90 -16.06
N TYR A 138 -3.86 9.92 -16.18
CA TYR A 138 -4.29 11.32 -16.29
C TYR A 138 -4.65 11.71 -17.73
N GLY A 139 -3.87 11.27 -18.71
CA GLY A 139 -4.10 11.58 -20.12
C GLY A 139 -5.38 10.96 -20.66
N PHE A 140 -5.66 9.69 -20.35
CA PHE A 140 -6.89 9.04 -20.78
C PHE A 140 -8.07 9.36 -19.84
N GLY A 141 -7.82 9.54 -18.54
CA GLY A 141 -8.86 9.84 -17.56
C GLY A 141 -9.41 11.27 -17.61
N ILE A 142 -8.61 12.26 -18.06
CA ILE A 142 -9.00 13.67 -18.05
C ILE A 142 -8.91 14.32 -19.43
N ILE A 143 -7.76 14.22 -20.12
CA ILE A 143 -7.55 14.97 -21.36
C ILE A 143 -8.35 14.38 -22.53
N LEU A 144 -8.35 13.04 -22.64
CA LEU A 144 -9.07 12.33 -23.70
C LEU A 144 -10.46 11.86 -23.24
N VAL A 145 -10.96 12.36 -22.12
CA VAL A 145 -12.22 11.89 -21.53
C VAL A 145 -13.41 12.13 -22.47
N GLU A 146 -13.46 13.28 -23.14
CA GLU A 146 -14.54 13.63 -24.08
C GLU A 146 -14.61 12.67 -25.29
N PRO A 147 -13.53 12.46 -26.07
CA PRO A 147 -13.57 11.51 -27.17
C PRO A 147 -13.75 10.06 -26.71
N LEU A 148 -13.19 9.68 -25.55
CA LEU A 148 -13.39 8.34 -25.00
C LEU A 148 -14.82 8.11 -24.54
N ASN A 149 -15.49 9.12 -23.99
CA ASN A 149 -16.88 9.01 -23.55
C ASN A 149 -17.87 8.83 -24.72
N ALA A 150 -17.46 9.08 -25.96
CA ALA A 150 -18.25 8.71 -27.14
C ALA A 150 -18.39 7.18 -27.29
N ILE A 151 -17.49 6.41 -26.69
CA ILE A 151 -17.53 4.95 -26.64
C ILE A 151 -18.05 4.54 -25.26
N SER A 152 -19.10 3.73 -25.23
CA SER A 152 -19.66 3.19 -23.99
C SER A 152 -19.29 1.71 -23.83
N LEU A 153 -18.73 1.35 -22.68
CA LEU A 153 -18.47 -0.04 -22.30
C LEU A 153 -19.55 -0.48 -21.32
N GLY A 154 -20.45 -1.37 -21.74
CA GLY A 154 -21.48 -1.93 -20.86
C GLY A 154 -22.43 -0.90 -20.24
N GLY A 155 -22.71 0.21 -20.93
CA GLY A 155 -23.60 1.28 -20.46
C GLY A 155 -22.89 2.42 -19.72
N TYR A 156 -21.57 2.36 -19.52
CA TYR A 156 -20.78 3.41 -18.89
C TYR A 156 -19.80 4.04 -19.89
N PRO A 157 -19.58 5.36 -19.86
CA PRO A 157 -18.60 6.02 -20.73
C PRO A 157 -17.17 5.49 -20.50
N LEU A 158 -16.42 5.24 -21.57
CA LEU A 158 -15.08 4.64 -21.48
C LEU A 158 -14.07 5.54 -20.75
N GLY A 159 -14.16 6.86 -20.95
CA GLY A 159 -13.30 7.82 -20.27
C GLY A 159 -13.51 7.79 -18.75
N PHE A 160 -14.76 7.67 -18.31
CA PHE A 160 -15.11 7.47 -16.90
C PHE A 160 -14.55 6.17 -16.33
N TRP A 161 -14.64 5.06 -17.08
CA TRP A 161 -14.06 3.78 -16.66
C TRP A 161 -12.53 3.87 -16.48
N PHE A 162 -11.83 4.54 -17.40
CA PHE A 162 -10.38 4.76 -17.31
C PHE A 162 -9.99 5.60 -16.10
N ALA A 163 -10.76 6.64 -15.82
CA ALA A 163 -10.54 7.53 -14.68
C ALA A 163 -10.68 6.81 -13.33
N GLN A 164 -11.53 5.80 -13.23
CA GLN A 164 -11.81 5.10 -11.97
C GLN A 164 -11.12 3.74 -11.85
N GLN A 165 -11.43 2.79 -12.73
CA GLN A 165 -10.96 1.40 -12.64
C GLN A 165 -9.73 1.14 -13.51
N GLY A 166 -9.65 1.80 -14.66
CA GLY A 166 -8.57 1.58 -15.63
C GLY A 166 -7.19 1.91 -15.06
N SER A 167 -7.07 2.99 -14.29
CA SER A 167 -5.82 3.38 -13.61
C SER A 167 -5.36 2.35 -12.58
N LEU A 168 -6.30 1.72 -11.86
CA LEU A 168 -6.01 0.66 -10.89
C LEU A 168 -5.52 -0.62 -11.58
N TYR A 169 -6.19 -1.06 -12.65
CA TYR A 169 -5.75 -2.24 -13.40
C TYR A 169 -4.40 -2.03 -14.08
N LEU A 170 -4.19 -0.84 -14.66
CA LEU A 170 -2.89 -0.46 -15.21
C LEU A 170 -1.81 -0.48 -14.13
N PHE A 171 -2.10 0.10 -12.97
CA PHE A 171 -1.17 0.14 -11.84
C PHE A 171 -0.74 -1.27 -11.43
N VAL A 172 -1.69 -2.21 -11.28
CA VAL A 172 -1.38 -3.62 -10.98
C VAL A 172 -0.55 -4.27 -12.09
N ALA A 173 -0.89 -4.04 -13.36
CA ALA A 173 -0.09 -4.55 -14.48
C ALA A 173 1.35 -4.01 -14.46
N LEU A 174 1.53 -2.73 -14.11
CA LEU A 174 2.85 -2.12 -13.96
C LEU A 174 3.63 -2.70 -12.78
N ILE A 175 2.99 -3.11 -11.68
CA ILE A 175 3.66 -3.83 -10.59
C ILE A 175 4.20 -5.19 -11.08
N PHE A 176 3.45 -5.93 -11.89
CA PHE A 176 3.96 -7.18 -12.46
C PHE A 176 5.12 -6.95 -13.44
N ILE A 177 5.02 -5.92 -14.27
CA ILE A 177 6.10 -5.52 -15.18
C ILE A 177 7.34 -5.10 -14.37
N TYR A 178 7.16 -4.31 -13.31
CA TYR A 178 8.21 -3.92 -12.37
C TYR A 178 8.92 -5.17 -11.83
N ALA A 179 8.17 -6.11 -11.25
CA ALA A 179 8.74 -7.33 -10.67
C ALA A 179 9.51 -8.16 -11.71
N ALA A 180 8.97 -8.30 -12.92
CA ALA A 180 9.65 -9.02 -14.00
C ALA A 180 10.92 -8.30 -14.47
N MET A 181 10.91 -6.96 -14.53
CA MET A 181 12.10 -6.19 -14.88
C MET A 181 13.12 -6.14 -13.75
N MET A 182 12.67 -6.19 -12.50
CA MET A 182 13.54 -6.26 -11.32
C MET A 182 14.37 -7.54 -11.34
N ASN A 183 13.75 -8.69 -11.64
CA ASN A 183 14.47 -9.95 -11.83
C ASN A 183 15.57 -9.84 -12.91
N ARG A 184 15.36 -9.02 -13.95
CA ARG A 184 16.39 -8.77 -14.98
C ARG A 184 17.46 -7.78 -14.54
N LEU A 185 17.12 -6.88 -13.62
CA LEU A 185 18.05 -5.93 -13.04
C LEU A 185 18.97 -6.65 -12.04
N ASP A 186 18.41 -7.51 -11.21
CA ASP A 186 19.14 -8.36 -10.26
C ASP A 186 20.13 -9.28 -10.99
N GLN A 187 19.71 -9.90 -12.11
CA GLN A 187 20.60 -10.70 -12.96
C GLN A 187 21.75 -9.89 -13.59
N LYS A 188 21.60 -8.58 -13.78
CA LYS A 188 22.64 -7.73 -14.38
C LYS A 188 23.66 -7.22 -13.38
N PHE A 189 23.22 -7.03 -12.14
CA PHE A 189 24.05 -6.48 -11.08
C PHE A 189 24.56 -7.54 -10.10
N ASP A 190 24.29 -8.82 -10.39
CA ASP A 190 24.76 -10.04 -9.70
C ASP A 190 25.37 -9.70 -8.34
N VAL A 191 24.50 -9.38 -7.37
CA VAL A 191 24.93 -9.19 -5.99
C VAL A 191 25.27 -10.58 -5.46
N SER A 192 26.41 -11.11 -5.92
CA SER A 192 27.15 -12.14 -5.25
C SER A 192 27.61 -11.53 -3.93
N GLU A 193 26.83 -11.74 -2.89
CA GLU A 193 27.32 -11.68 -1.53
C GLU A 193 28.32 -12.83 -1.38
N ASP A 194 29.62 -12.51 -1.34
CA ASP A 194 30.63 -13.37 -0.71
C ASP A 194 30.44 -13.36 0.82
#